data_AF-A0A529M2B2-F1
#
_entry.id   AF-A0A529M2B2-F1
#
_cell.length_a   1.000
_cell.length_b   1.000
_cell.length_c   1.000
_cell.angle_alpha   90.00
_cell.angle_beta   90.00
_cell.angle_gamma   90.00
#
_symmetry.space_group_name_H-M   'P 1'
#
loop_
_entity.id
_entity.type
_entity.pdbx_description
1 polymer ?
#
loop_
_entity_poly.entity_id
_entity_poly.type
_entity_poly.pdbx_seq_one_letter_code
_entity_poly.pdbx_strand_id
1 'polypeptide(L)'
;MKIAFYGSSLLSSYWNGAATYYRGLLKALSQRGYDIVFYEPDVYDRQKHRDIEAPDWCSVVVYEPTPHALMQVASRAAQADIVVKASGVGFEDDALLQAVLDNARPDALTVFWDVDAPATLSELRNDADHPLHEALKRIGIVLTYGGGDPVVWDYRALGAAECVPIYNALDPETHHPVA
;
A
#
# COMPACT_ATOMS: atom_id res chain seq x y z
N MET A 1 -10.98 0.36 14.45
CA MET A 1 -10.36 -0.73 13.65
C MET A 1 -8.96 -0.31 13.27
N LYS A 2 -8.01 -1.23 13.29
CA LYS A 2 -6.60 -0.96 13.03
C LYS A 2 -6.20 -1.33 11.59
N ILE A 3 -5.48 -0.43 10.93
CA ILE A 3 -4.91 -0.59 9.59
C ILE A 3 -3.38 -0.65 9.71
N ALA A 4 -2.77 -1.73 9.21
CA ALA A 4 -1.34 -1.79 8.92
C ALA A 4 -1.13 -1.54 7.43
N PHE A 5 -0.49 -0.41 7.08
CA PHE A 5 -0.27 0.00 5.70
C PHE A 5 1.22 -0.06 5.38
N TYR A 6 1.61 -0.87 4.40
CA TYR A 6 2.98 -1.02 3.94
C TYR A 6 3.12 -0.32 2.57
N GLY A 7 3.88 0.77 2.51
CA GLY A 7 3.95 1.63 1.34
C GLY A 7 5.32 2.28 1.15
N SER A 8 5.52 2.90 -0.02
CA SER A 8 6.80 3.43 -0.48
C SER A 8 7.39 4.52 0.44
N SER A 9 6.59 5.54 0.75
CA SER A 9 6.81 6.50 1.81
C SER A 9 5.58 7.41 1.98
N LEU A 10 5.27 7.75 3.23
CA LEU A 10 4.33 8.80 3.63
C LEU A 10 5.06 10.11 3.95
N LEU A 11 6.27 10.05 4.53
CA LEU A 11 7.02 11.23 5.01
C LEU A 11 7.80 11.96 3.92
N SER A 12 7.97 11.35 2.75
CA SER A 12 8.68 11.95 1.62
C SER A 12 7.94 11.73 0.29
N SER A 13 7.68 12.81 -0.42
CA SER A 13 7.25 12.78 -1.83
C SER A 13 8.41 12.70 -2.83
N TYR A 14 9.66 12.60 -2.37
CA TYR A 14 10.84 12.57 -3.22
C TYR A 14 10.87 11.29 -4.06
N TRP A 15 10.80 11.45 -5.39
CA TRP A 15 10.61 10.35 -6.36
C TRP A 15 9.49 9.38 -5.94
N ASN A 16 8.40 9.93 -5.39
CA ASN A 16 7.29 9.17 -4.85
C ASN A 16 5.96 9.90 -5.10
N GLY A 17 5.41 9.70 -6.31
CA GLY A 17 4.13 10.30 -6.70
C GLY A 17 2.93 9.82 -5.87
N ALA A 18 3.04 8.66 -5.22
CA ALA A 18 1.97 8.10 -4.39
C ALA A 18 1.86 8.75 -3.00
N ALA A 19 2.87 9.51 -2.55
CA ALA A 19 2.87 10.11 -1.21
C ALA A 19 1.64 10.98 -0.94
N THR A 20 1.30 11.87 -1.88
CA THR A 20 0.15 12.78 -1.75
C THR A 20 -1.17 12.03 -1.77
N TYR A 21 -1.27 10.98 -2.59
CA TYR A 21 -2.41 10.09 -2.66
C TYR A 21 -2.65 9.36 -1.32
N TYR A 22 -1.60 8.76 -0.74
CA TYR A 22 -1.69 8.12 0.57
C TYR A 22 -2.11 9.11 1.65
N ARG A 23 -1.51 10.31 1.69
CA ARG A 23 -1.82 11.33 2.70
C ARG A 23 -3.31 11.70 2.71
N GLY A 24 -3.90 11.98 1.54
CA GLY A 24 -5.31 12.33 1.44
C GLY A 24 -6.24 11.20 1.91
N LEU A 25 -5.97 9.97 1.45
CA LEU A 25 -6.78 8.80 1.78
C LEU A 25 -6.69 8.43 3.27
N LEU A 26 -5.48 8.34 3.81
CA LEU A 26 -5.26 7.93 5.19
C LEU A 26 -5.78 8.98 6.18
N LYS A 27 -5.65 10.28 5.87
CA LYS A 27 -6.29 11.35 6.64
C LYS A 27 -7.81 11.20 6.66
N ALA A 28 -8.45 10.97 5.51
CA ALA A 28 -9.90 10.77 5.41
C ALA A 28 -10.39 9.48 6.10
N LEU A 29 -9.57 8.43 6.14
CA LEU A 29 -9.83 7.21 6.91
C LEU A 29 -9.67 7.45 8.41
N SER A 30 -8.64 8.15 8.85
CA SER A 30 -8.43 8.49 10.25
C SER A 30 -9.61 9.29 10.82
N GLN A 31 -10.14 10.25 10.06
CA GLN A 31 -11.36 11.00 10.41
C GLN A 31 -12.62 10.12 10.56
N ARG A 32 -12.62 8.91 10.00
CA ARG A 32 -13.69 7.91 10.15
C ARG A 32 -13.44 6.95 11.33
N GLY A 33 -12.39 7.16 12.11
CA GLY A 33 -12.07 6.39 13.32
C GLY A 33 -11.17 5.17 13.09
N TYR A 34 -10.46 5.11 11.95
CA TYR A 34 -9.44 4.09 11.73
C TYR A 34 -8.12 4.49 12.42
N ASP A 35 -7.53 3.55 13.15
CA ASP A 35 -6.19 3.68 13.72
C ASP A 35 -5.18 3.13 12.71
N ILE A 36 -4.25 3.98 12.24
CA ILE A 36 -3.43 3.69 11.05
C ILE A 36 -1.96 3.74 11.43
N VAL A 37 -1.24 2.65 11.11
CA VAL A 37 0.23 2.61 11.13
C VAL A 37 0.75 2.42 9.72
N PHE A 38 1.54 3.37 9.24
CA PHE A 38 2.25 3.30 7.96
C PHE A 38 3.68 2.80 8.17
N TYR A 39 4.05 1.76 7.45
CA TYR A 39 5.39 1.18 7.45
C TYR A 39 6.07 1.54 6.13
N GLU A 40 7.19 2.28 6.22
CA GLU A 40 7.99 2.68 5.06
C GLU A 40 9.47 2.27 5.22
N PRO A 41 10.11 1.74 4.18
CA PRO A 41 11.55 1.47 4.21
C PRO A 41 12.37 2.77 4.06
N ASP A 42 13.52 2.84 4.73
CA ASP A 42 14.52 3.89 4.49
C ASP A 42 15.33 3.60 3.22
N VAL A 43 14.76 3.93 2.06
CA VAL A 43 15.36 3.70 0.73
C VAL A 43 15.29 4.95 -0.15
N TYR A 44 16.09 4.94 -1.22
CA TYR A 44 16.13 5.98 -2.26
C TYR A 44 16.32 7.41 -1.73
N ASP A 45 17.06 7.56 -0.62
CA ASP A 45 17.31 8.83 0.06
C ASP A 45 16.05 9.59 0.49
N ARG A 46 14.89 8.93 0.58
CA ARG A 46 13.62 9.58 0.95
C ARG A 46 13.66 10.21 2.33
N GLN A 47 14.36 9.59 3.28
CA GLN A 47 14.43 10.10 4.65
C GLN A 47 15.33 11.32 4.79
N LYS A 48 16.23 11.55 3.83
CA LYS A 48 16.99 12.80 3.70
C LYS A 48 16.16 13.94 3.08
N HIS A 49 15.05 13.60 2.41
CA HIS A 49 14.17 14.52 1.70
C HIS A 49 12.73 14.45 2.24
N ARG A 50 12.58 14.36 3.56
CA ARG A 50 11.26 14.45 4.19
C ARG A 50 10.67 15.83 3.96
N ASP A 51 9.43 15.85 3.51
CA ASP A 51 8.66 17.06 3.22
C ASP A 51 7.51 17.26 4.22
N ILE A 52 7.23 16.28 5.09
CA ILE A 52 6.30 16.40 6.21
C ILE A 52 6.87 15.78 7.49
N GLU A 53 6.44 16.29 8.64
CA GLU A 53 6.57 15.59 9.92
C GLU A 53 5.52 14.47 10.04
N ALA A 54 5.77 13.51 10.94
CA ALA A 54 4.78 12.46 11.21
C ALA A 54 3.45 13.09 11.65
N PRO A 55 2.35 12.85 10.91
CA PRO A 55 1.08 13.47 11.19
C PRO A 55 0.38 12.84 12.41
N ASP A 56 -0.54 13.58 13.02
CA ASP A 56 -1.39 13.09 14.12
C ASP A 56 -2.39 12.01 13.68
N TRP A 57 -2.81 12.04 12.41
CA TRP A 57 -3.77 11.10 11.83
C TRP A 57 -3.17 9.75 11.39
N CYS A 58 -1.85 9.59 11.41
CA CYS A 58 -1.20 8.32 11.08
C CYS A 58 0.17 8.17 11.76
N SER A 59 0.35 7.07 12.50
CA SER A 59 1.66 6.71 13.03
C SER A 59 2.56 6.21 11.90
N VAL A 60 3.80 6.68 11.83
CA VAL A 60 4.76 6.22 10.82
C VAL A 60 5.91 5.46 11.47
N VAL A 61 6.15 4.25 10.97
CA VAL A 61 7.30 3.41 11.33
C VAL A 61 8.22 3.32 10.14
N VAL A 62 9.40 3.90 10.29
CA VAL A 62 10.47 3.81 9.30
C VAL A 62 11.37 2.66 9.68
N TYR A 63 11.60 1.74 8.75
CA TYR A 63 12.44 0.57 9.00
C TYR A 63 13.65 0.55 8.07
N GLU A 64 14.75 0.00 8.59
CA GLU A 64 15.96 -0.20 7.80
C GLU A 64 15.69 -1.23 6.68
N PRO A 65 16.19 -1.04 5.45
CA PRO A 65 16.01 -1.97 4.36
C PRO A 65 16.88 -3.23 4.54
N THR A 66 16.54 -4.04 5.54
CA THR A 66 17.14 -5.35 5.80
C THR A 66 16.07 -6.42 5.90
N PRO A 67 16.37 -7.67 5.53
CA PRO A 67 15.40 -8.77 5.69
C PRO A 67 14.91 -8.94 7.14
N HIS A 68 15.76 -8.66 8.12
CA HIS A 68 15.38 -8.75 9.53
C HIS A 68 14.33 -7.69 9.91
N ALA A 69 14.58 -6.43 9.55
CA ALA A 69 13.65 -5.34 9.84
C ALA A 69 12.33 -5.48 9.05
N LEU A 70 12.40 -5.95 7.79
CA LEU A 70 11.23 -6.32 6.99
C LEU A 70 10.36 -7.34 7.72
N MET A 71 10.96 -8.44 8.22
CA MET A 71 10.21 -9.44 8.97
C MET A 71 9.62 -8.89 10.27
N GLN A 72 10.34 -7.99 10.97
CA GLN A 72 9.80 -7.35 12.17
C GLN A 72 8.56 -6.50 11.86
N VAL A 73 8.57 -5.68 10.81
CA VAL A 73 7.41 -4.86 10.45
C VAL A 73 6.29 -5.70 9.86
N ALA A 74 6.59 -6.73 9.06
CA ALA A 74 5.60 -7.65 8.52
C ALA A 74 4.85 -8.41 9.63
N SER A 75 5.54 -8.79 10.71
CA SER A 75 4.91 -9.46 11.86
C SER A 75 3.81 -8.61 12.54
N ARG A 76 3.83 -7.28 12.32
CA ARG A 76 2.79 -6.38 12.86
C ARG A 76 1.44 -6.52 12.17
N ALA A 77 1.39 -7.17 11.00
CA ALA A 77 0.13 -7.52 10.33
C ALA A 77 -0.79 -8.36 11.23
N ALA A 78 -0.22 -9.15 12.15
CA ALA A 78 -0.98 -9.96 13.11
C ALA A 78 -1.83 -9.13 14.10
N GLN A 79 -1.60 -7.81 14.17
CA GLN A 79 -2.29 -6.91 15.09
C GLN A 79 -3.35 -6.05 14.41
N ALA A 80 -3.48 -6.13 13.08
CA ALA A 80 -4.37 -5.27 12.32
C ALA A 80 -5.66 -5.99 11.91
N ASP A 81 -6.75 -5.23 11.80
CA ASP A 81 -8.01 -5.71 11.25
C ASP A 81 -8.01 -5.61 9.71
N ILE A 82 -7.22 -4.66 9.19
CA ILE A 82 -7.01 -4.43 7.75
C ILE A 82 -5.51 -4.35 7.49
N VAL A 83 -5.04 -5.13 6.54
CA VAL A 83 -3.62 -5.22 6.17
C VAL A 83 -3.49 -4.80 4.72
N VAL A 84 -2.80 -3.69 4.46
CA VAL A 84 -2.61 -3.13 3.13
C VAL A 84 -1.15 -3.23 2.73
N LYS A 85 -0.85 -3.92 1.63
CA LYS A 85 0.48 -3.89 0.99
C LYS A 85 0.36 -3.17 -0.35
N ALA A 86 1.05 -2.05 -0.50
CA ALA A 86 1.09 -1.34 -1.77
C ALA A 86 2.09 -1.96 -2.74
N SER A 87 1.92 -1.81 -4.06
CA SER A 87 2.99 -2.13 -5.00
C SER A 87 4.13 -1.10 -4.92
N GLY A 88 5.35 -1.50 -5.32
CA GLY A 88 6.49 -0.59 -5.39
C GLY A 88 6.92 0.04 -4.04
N VAL A 89 6.89 -0.73 -2.94
CA VAL A 89 7.36 -0.28 -1.62
C VAL A 89 8.84 0.11 -1.67
N GLY A 90 9.63 -0.58 -2.50
CA GLY A 90 11.00 -0.20 -2.81
C GLY A 90 12.08 -1.02 -2.11
N PHE A 91 11.69 -2.05 -1.36
CA PHE A 91 12.61 -3.00 -0.75
C PHE A 91 11.95 -4.36 -0.59
N GLU A 92 12.46 -5.37 -1.30
CA GLU A 92 12.06 -6.78 -1.17
C GLU A 92 10.51 -6.95 -1.25
N ASP A 93 9.90 -6.32 -2.25
CA ASP A 93 8.44 -6.17 -2.39
C ASP A 93 7.67 -7.49 -2.32
N ASP A 94 8.18 -8.55 -2.97
CA ASP A 94 7.57 -9.88 -2.97
C ASP A 94 7.72 -10.56 -1.61
N ALA A 95 8.90 -10.50 -1.01
CA ALA A 95 9.13 -11.06 0.32
C ALA A 95 8.29 -10.34 1.38
N LEU A 96 8.12 -9.02 1.25
CA LEU A 96 7.23 -8.23 2.11
C LEU A 96 5.78 -8.65 1.93
N LEU A 97 5.29 -8.78 0.69
CA LEU A 97 3.92 -9.23 0.42
C LEU A 97 3.66 -10.60 1.05
N GLN A 98 4.55 -11.56 0.82
CA GLN A 98 4.44 -12.90 1.38
C GLN A 98 4.45 -12.87 2.91
N ALA A 99 5.41 -12.19 3.52
CA ALA A 99 5.54 -12.10 4.97
C ALA A 99 4.33 -11.42 5.62
N VAL A 100 3.80 -10.36 4.99
CA VAL A 100 2.61 -9.65 5.48
C VAL A 100 1.37 -10.56 5.41
N LEU A 101 1.18 -11.31 4.32
CA LEU A 101 0.08 -12.26 4.20
C LEU A 101 0.21 -13.45 5.17
N ASP A 102 1.44 -13.91 5.45
CA ASP A 102 1.70 -15.01 6.37
C ASP A 102 1.48 -14.63 7.84
N ASN A 103 1.67 -13.35 8.18
CA ASN A 103 1.44 -12.83 9.52
C ASN A 103 0.05 -12.21 9.72
N ALA A 104 -0.69 -11.94 8.65
CA ALA A 104 -2.05 -11.42 8.74
C ALA A 104 -2.94 -12.38 9.53
N ARG A 105 -3.85 -11.82 10.33
CA ARG A 105 -4.83 -12.65 11.04
C ARG A 105 -5.76 -13.36 10.04
N PRO A 106 -6.27 -14.56 10.36
CA PRO A 106 -7.20 -15.27 9.48
C PRO A 106 -8.47 -14.50 9.12
N ASP A 107 -8.90 -13.57 9.99
CA ASP A 107 -10.10 -12.74 9.82
C ASP A 107 -9.80 -11.30 9.38
N ALA A 108 -8.53 -10.95 9.14
CA ALA A 108 -8.17 -9.63 8.65
C ALA A 108 -8.54 -9.46 7.18
N LEU A 109 -8.98 -8.25 6.80
CA LEU A 109 -9.10 -7.89 5.39
C LEU A 109 -7.70 -7.62 4.82
N THR A 110 -7.23 -8.49 3.93
CA THR A 110 -5.99 -8.33 3.19
C THR A 110 -6.22 -7.56 1.89
N VAL A 111 -5.44 -6.50 1.69
CA VAL A 111 -5.56 -5.59 0.56
C VAL A 111 -4.22 -5.49 -0.15
N PHE A 112 -4.22 -5.75 -1.45
CA PHE A 112 -3.11 -5.35 -2.32
C PHE A 112 -3.49 -4.06 -3.01
N TRP A 113 -2.76 -2.98 -2.71
CA TRP A 113 -3.04 -1.67 -3.26
C TRP A 113 -2.02 -1.33 -4.34
N ASP A 114 -2.38 -1.62 -5.58
CA ASP A 114 -1.49 -1.43 -6.70
C ASP A 114 -1.46 0.02 -7.15
N VAL A 115 -0.31 0.67 -7.01
CA VAL A 115 -0.08 2.05 -7.45
C VAL A 115 0.43 2.17 -8.89
N ASP A 116 0.69 1.05 -9.57
CA ASP A 116 1.08 1.01 -10.98
C ASP A 116 0.55 -0.27 -11.69
N ALA A 117 -0.78 -0.35 -11.77
CA ALA A 117 -1.45 -1.51 -12.37
C ALA A 117 -1.00 -1.90 -13.78
N PRO A 118 -0.73 -0.96 -14.70
CA PRO A 118 -0.18 -1.32 -16.00
C PRO A 118 1.16 -2.06 -15.92
N ALA A 119 2.08 -1.62 -15.04
CA ALA A 119 3.38 -2.26 -14.86
C ALA A 119 3.21 -3.66 -14.24
N THR A 120 2.49 -3.75 -13.11
CA THR A 120 2.27 -5.04 -12.42
C THR A 120 1.55 -6.05 -13.30
N LEU A 121 0.48 -5.65 -13.99
CA LEU A 121 -0.22 -6.57 -14.92
C LEU A 121 0.63 -6.95 -16.13
N SER A 122 1.60 -6.14 -16.53
CA SER A 122 2.54 -6.51 -17.57
C SER A 122 3.54 -7.55 -17.06
N GLU A 123 4.03 -7.42 -15.83
CA GLU A 123 4.92 -8.39 -15.19
C GLU A 123 4.22 -9.75 -15.05
N LEU A 124 2.99 -9.78 -14.51
CA LEU A 124 2.22 -11.01 -14.34
C LEU A 124 1.91 -11.75 -15.64
N ARG A 125 1.77 -11.02 -16.75
CA ARG A 125 1.57 -11.63 -18.07
C ARG A 125 2.86 -12.24 -18.63
N ASN A 126 4.00 -11.69 -18.27
CA ASN A 126 5.30 -12.10 -18.79
C ASN A 126 6.01 -13.12 -17.90
N ASP A 127 5.59 -13.26 -16.65
CA ASP A 127 6.12 -14.20 -15.68
C ASP A 127 4.99 -15.05 -15.07
N ALA A 128 4.92 -16.30 -15.51
CA ALA A 128 3.92 -17.26 -15.05
C ALA A 128 4.20 -17.76 -13.61
N ASP A 129 5.45 -17.67 -13.15
CA ASP A 129 5.88 -18.10 -11.83
C ASP A 129 5.91 -16.92 -10.83
N HIS A 130 5.44 -15.74 -11.25
CA HIS A 130 5.44 -14.54 -10.42
C HIS A 130 4.70 -14.76 -9.09
N PRO A 131 5.29 -14.45 -7.91
CA PRO A 131 4.72 -14.77 -6.60
C PRO A 131 3.30 -14.23 -6.36
N LEU A 132 2.99 -13.07 -6.96
CA LEU A 132 1.68 -12.43 -6.86
C LEU A 132 0.53 -13.29 -7.43
N HIS A 133 0.76 -14.23 -8.37
CA HIS A 133 -0.30 -15.14 -8.84
C HIS A 133 -0.91 -15.98 -7.71
N GLU A 134 -0.07 -16.50 -6.80
CA GLU A 134 -0.55 -17.23 -5.63
C GLU A 134 -1.05 -16.28 -4.53
N ALA A 135 -0.42 -15.13 -4.37
CA ALA A 135 -0.86 -14.14 -3.38
C ALA A 135 -2.27 -13.61 -3.68
N LEU A 136 -2.66 -13.43 -4.95
CA LEU A 136 -3.99 -12.96 -5.34
C LEU A 136 -5.12 -13.86 -4.81
N LYS A 137 -4.86 -15.16 -4.64
CA LYS A 137 -5.83 -16.12 -4.07
C LYS A 137 -6.05 -15.94 -2.56
N ARG A 138 -5.11 -15.27 -1.88
CA ARG A 138 -5.12 -14.98 -0.43
C ARG A 138 -5.51 -13.54 -0.12
N ILE A 139 -5.47 -12.67 -1.14
CA ILE A 139 -5.84 -11.26 -1.02
C ILE A 139 -7.36 -11.14 -1.09
N GLY A 140 -7.96 -10.46 -0.11
CA GLY A 140 -9.40 -10.23 -0.07
C GLY A 140 -9.87 -9.25 -1.14
N ILE A 141 -9.09 -8.21 -1.42
CA ILE A 141 -9.41 -7.20 -2.43
C ILE A 141 -8.15 -6.56 -3.02
N VAL A 142 -8.16 -6.34 -4.34
CA VAL A 142 -7.20 -5.50 -5.03
C VAL A 142 -7.76 -4.09 -5.15
N LEU A 143 -6.98 -3.08 -4.78
CA LEU A 143 -7.28 -1.68 -5.06
C LEU A 143 -6.27 -1.17 -6.08
N THR A 144 -6.71 -0.36 -7.04
CA THR A 144 -5.79 0.21 -8.04
C THR A 144 -5.80 1.73 -8.00
N TYR A 145 -4.62 2.31 -8.14
CA TYR A 145 -4.41 3.74 -8.37
C TYR A 145 -4.86 4.09 -9.79
N GLY A 146 -6.13 4.48 -9.90
CA GLY A 146 -6.77 4.69 -11.19
C GLY A 146 -6.99 3.38 -11.98
N GLY A 147 -7.07 3.51 -13.30
CA GLY A 147 -7.44 2.42 -14.20
C GLY A 147 -8.89 2.54 -14.69
N GLY A 148 -9.47 1.42 -15.09
CA GLY A 148 -10.84 1.30 -15.57
C GLY A 148 -11.20 -0.16 -15.76
N ASP A 149 -12.35 -0.42 -16.38
CA ASP A 149 -12.87 -1.79 -16.57
C ASP A 149 -11.83 -2.81 -17.09
N PRO A 150 -10.95 -2.49 -18.07
CA PRO A 150 -9.92 -3.44 -18.51
C PRO A 150 -8.96 -3.88 -17.41
N VAL A 151 -8.51 -2.97 -16.54
CA VAL A 151 -7.61 -3.28 -15.42
C VAL A 151 -8.31 -4.18 -14.41
N VAL A 152 -9.59 -3.88 -14.12
CA VAL A 152 -10.42 -4.67 -13.22
C VAL A 152 -10.62 -6.08 -13.76
N TRP A 153 -10.91 -6.21 -15.05
CA TRP A 153 -11.10 -7.51 -15.69
C TRP A 153 -9.82 -8.32 -15.73
N ASP A 154 -8.68 -7.71 -16.02
CA ASP A 154 -7.38 -8.38 -16.03
C ASP A 154 -7.03 -8.94 -14.64
N TYR A 155 -7.22 -8.15 -13.58
CA TYR A 155 -6.98 -8.64 -12.21
C TYR A 155 -7.91 -9.81 -11.82
N ARG A 156 -9.19 -9.73 -12.17
CA ARG A 156 -10.15 -10.81 -11.91
C ARG A 156 -9.82 -12.07 -12.73
N ALA A 157 -9.36 -11.91 -13.98
CA ALA A 157 -8.92 -13.02 -14.82
C ALA A 157 -7.67 -13.72 -14.26
N LEU A 158 -6.82 -12.98 -13.54
CA LEU A 158 -5.65 -13.51 -12.82
C LEU A 158 -6.00 -14.09 -11.43
N GLY A 159 -7.26 -14.10 -11.05
CA GLY A 159 -7.74 -14.77 -9.83
C GLY A 159 -7.99 -13.84 -8.63
N ALA A 160 -7.93 -12.53 -8.80
CA ALA A 160 -8.37 -11.60 -7.76
C ALA A 160 -9.87 -11.79 -7.48
N ALA A 161 -10.26 -11.95 -6.22
CA ALA A 161 -11.67 -12.06 -5.84
C ALA A 161 -12.46 -10.79 -6.17
N GLU A 162 -11.84 -9.63 -5.98
CA GLU A 162 -12.40 -8.33 -6.27
C GLU A 162 -11.28 -7.34 -6.66
N CYS A 163 -11.58 -6.39 -7.53
CA CYS A 163 -10.69 -5.31 -7.92
C CYS A 163 -11.46 -3.99 -8.05
N VAL A 164 -11.08 -2.97 -7.28
CA VAL A 164 -11.77 -1.68 -7.24
C VAL A 164 -10.78 -0.54 -7.49
N PRO A 165 -10.98 0.25 -8.58
CA PRO A 165 -10.20 1.46 -8.82
C PRO A 165 -10.52 2.55 -7.80
N ILE A 166 -9.49 3.11 -7.17
CA ILE A 166 -9.57 4.27 -6.30
C ILE A 166 -8.78 5.41 -6.98
N TYR A 167 -9.50 6.23 -7.74
CA TYR A 167 -8.93 7.34 -8.49
C TYR A 167 -8.33 8.40 -7.57
N ASN A 168 -7.33 9.12 -8.10
CA ASN A 168 -6.82 10.33 -7.47
C ASN A 168 -7.92 11.33 -7.20
N ALA A 169 -7.80 11.97 -6.04
CA ALA A 169 -8.59 13.11 -5.65
C ALA A 169 -7.67 14.20 -5.11
N LEU A 170 -8.20 15.42 -5.04
CA LEU A 170 -7.57 16.53 -4.34
C LEU A 170 -8.04 16.55 -2.88
N ASP A 171 -7.19 17.02 -1.97
CA ASP A 171 -7.61 17.32 -0.59
C ASP A 171 -8.32 18.68 -0.59
N PRO A 172 -9.65 18.76 -0.34
CA PRO A 172 -10.40 20.01 -0.38
C PRO A 172 -9.96 21.01 0.70
N GLU A 173 -9.30 20.58 1.78
CA GLU A 173 -8.77 21.50 2.79
C GLU A 173 -7.57 22.31 2.27
N THR A 174 -6.87 21.80 1.26
CA THR A 174 -5.68 22.47 0.67
C THR A 174 -5.92 22.98 -0.74
N HIS A 175 -6.83 22.34 -1.49
CA HIS A 175 -7.15 22.67 -2.88
C HIS A 175 -8.61 23.13 -2.97
N HIS A 176 -8.85 24.38 -2.59
CA HIS A 176 -10.16 25.03 -2.64
C HIS A 176 -10.07 26.42 -3.30
N PRO A 177 -11.18 26.97 -3.82
CA PRO A 177 -11.20 28.34 -4.32
C PRO A 177 -10.75 29.33 -3.23
N VAL A 178 -9.79 30.20 -3.57
CA VAL A 178 -9.43 31.34 -2.73
C VAL A 178 -10.51 32.42 -2.84
N ALA A 179 -10.85 33.03 -1.70
CA ALA A 179 -11.82 34.13 -1.60
C ALA A 179 -11.26 35.44 -2.16
#